data_AF-A0A1M6JID8-F1
#
_entry.id   AF-A0A1M6JID8-F1
#
_cell.length_a   1.000
_cell.length_b   1.000
_cell.length_c   1.000
_cell.angle_alpha   90.00
_cell.angle_beta   90.00
_cell.angle_gamma   90.00
#
_symmetry.space_group_name_H-M   'P 1'
#
loop_
_entity.id
_entity.type
_entity.pdbx_description
1 polymer ?
#
loop_
_entity_poly.entity_id
_entity_poly.type
_entity_poly.pdbx_seq_one_letter_code
_entity_poly.pdbx_strand_id
1 'polypeptide(L)'
;MKLKGTFIYLGVDTFHSTKNNKDYKSACFLQGTDVQKIFLNEDSGNLLYNIPVQTPVDVELDIRTGQNTFVSLLSVTPTISSSSADKSKTA
;
A
#
# COMPACT_ATOMS: atom_id res chain seq x y z
N MET A 1 3.02 9.73 14.71
CA MET A 1 4.16 8.79 14.84
C MET A 1 4.43 8.20 13.48
N LYS A 2 5.69 8.05 13.10
CA LYS A 2 6.04 7.49 11.81
C LYS A 2 6.32 6.00 11.94
N LEU A 3 5.76 5.20 11.04
CA LEU A 3 5.98 3.77 10.96
C LEU A 3 6.56 3.44 9.58
N LYS A 4 7.63 2.65 9.57
CA LYS A 4 8.24 2.11 8.36
C LYS A 4 8.22 0.60 8.43
N GLY A 5 7.81 -0.05 7.36
CA GLY A 5 7.80 -1.50 7.30
C GLY A 5 7.63 -2.00 5.88
N THR A 6 7.95 -3.27 5.68
CA THR A 6 7.73 -3.98 4.42
C THR A 6 6.40 -4.70 4.48
N PHE A 7 5.59 -4.52 3.44
CA PHE A 7 4.26 -5.09 3.30
C PHE A 7 4.11 -5.73 1.92
N ILE A 8 3.17 -6.66 1.78
CA ILE A 8 2.73 -7.11 0.45
C ILE A 8 1.54 -6.24 0.04
N TYR A 9 1.65 -5.55 -1.10
CA TYR A 9 0.56 -4.75 -1.62
C TYR A 9 -0.53 -5.65 -2.21
N LEU A 10 -1.78 -5.52 -1.76
CA LEU A 10 -2.90 -6.36 -2.18
C LEU A 10 -3.84 -5.68 -3.19
N GLY A 11 -3.64 -4.39 -3.47
CA GLY A 11 -4.48 -3.62 -4.39
C GLY A 11 -5.29 -2.51 -3.69
N VAL A 12 -6.17 -1.85 -4.46
CA VAL A 12 -7.07 -0.80 -3.98
C VAL A 12 -8.52 -1.29 -4.04
N ASP A 13 -9.20 -1.24 -2.90
CA ASP A 13 -10.65 -1.39 -2.81
C ASP A 13 -11.32 -0.03 -3.01
N THR A 14 -12.44 0.00 -3.73
CA THR A 14 -13.31 1.20 -3.83
C THR A 14 -14.65 0.87 -3.19
N PHE A 15 -15.16 1.76 -2.35
CA PHE A 15 -16.46 1.59 -1.71
C PHE A 15 -17.27 2.89 -1.77
N HIS A 16 -18.57 2.72 -2.01
CA HIS A 16 -19.50 3.83 -2.15
C HIS A 16 -20.16 4.15 -0.81
N SER A 17 -20.04 5.40 -0.35
CA SER A 17 -20.68 5.84 0.89
C SER A 17 -22.09 6.35 0.63
N THR A 18 -23.08 5.65 1.20
CA THR A 18 -24.49 6.06 1.15
C THR A 18 -24.80 7.33 1.92
N LYS A 19 -23.94 7.72 2.88
CA LYS A 19 -24.15 8.95 3.69
C LYS A 19 -23.79 10.23 2.94
N ASN A 20 -22.75 10.18 2.11
CA ASN A 20 -22.21 11.36 1.43
C ASN A 20 -22.27 11.27 -0.11
N ASN A 21 -22.83 10.17 -0.64
CA ASN A 21 -22.89 9.86 -2.08
C ASN A 21 -21.51 10.01 -2.77
N LYS A 22 -20.46 9.59 -2.07
CA LYS A 22 -19.06 9.71 -2.50
C LYS A 22 -18.38 8.35 -2.47
N ASP A 23 -17.56 8.12 -3.49
CA ASP A 23 -16.66 6.98 -3.53
C ASP A 23 -15.41 7.26 -2.71
N TYR A 24 -15.01 6.26 -1.95
CA TYR A 24 -13.79 6.26 -1.17
C TYR A 24 -12.94 5.08 -1.61
N LYS A 25 -11.62 5.28 -1.60
CA LYS A 25 -10.65 4.26 -1.95
C LYS A 25 -9.82 3.88 -0.74
N SER A 26 -9.46 2.61 -0.61
CA SER A 26 -8.53 2.13 0.40
C SER A 26 -7.52 1.17 -0.20
N ALA A 27 -6.23 1.41 0.04
CA ALA A 27 -5.18 0.45 -0.27
C ALA A 27 -5.12 -0.64 0.78
N CYS A 28 -4.96 -1.88 0.34
CA CYS A 28 -4.78 -3.04 1.19
C CYS A 28 -3.31 -3.46 1.21
N PHE A 29 -2.76 -3.62 2.40
CA PHE A 29 -1.39 -4.05 2.65
C PHE A 29 -1.40 -5.24 3.61
N LEU A 30 -0.61 -6.27 3.32
CA LEU A 30 -0.47 -7.45 4.17
C LEU A 30 0.87 -7.43 4.89
N GLN A 31 0.84 -7.61 6.22
CA GLN A 31 2.01 -7.78 7.06
C GLN A 31 1.88 -9.07 7.87
N GLY A 32 2.69 -10.08 7.54
CA GLY A 32 2.50 -11.42 8.10
C GLY A 32 1.12 -11.97 7.72
N THR A 33 0.23 -12.16 8.70
CA THR A 33 -1.16 -12.60 8.51
C THR A 33 -2.19 -11.47 8.56
N ASP A 34 -1.77 -10.26 8.93
CA ASP A 34 -2.68 -9.15 9.20
C ASP A 34 -2.82 -8.24 7.98
N VAL A 35 -4.06 -7.94 7.59
CA VAL A 35 -4.38 -7.03 6.50
C VAL A 35 -4.68 -5.63 7.07
N GLN A 36 -3.89 -4.65 6.65
CA GLN A 36 -4.12 -3.24 6.92
C GLN A 36 -4.78 -2.56 5.72
N LYS A 37 -5.86 -1.83 5.98
CA LYS A 37 -6.54 -0.99 4.99
C LYS A 37 -6.30 0.48 5.29
N ILE A 38 -5.77 1.22 4.31
CA ILE A 38 -5.43 2.64 4.45
C ILE A 38 -6.27 3.42 3.46
N PHE A 39 -7.08 4.35 3.95
CA PHE A 39 -7.88 5.22 3.08
C PHE A 39 -6.96 6.15 2.27
N LEU A 40 -7.29 6.27 1.00
CA LEU A 40 -6.52 7.05 0.03
C LEU A 40 -7.24 8.37 -0.24
N ASN A 41 -6.49 9.45 -0.24
CA ASN A 41 -6.86 10.65 -0.98
C ASN A 41 -6.31 10.56 -2.43
N GLU A 42 -6.59 11.56 -3.26
CA GLU A 42 -6.15 11.58 -4.66
C GLU A 42 -4.62 11.47 -4.78
N ASP A 43 -3.89 12.22 -3.96
CA ASP A 43 -2.42 12.24 -3.96
C ASP A 43 -1.81 10.88 -3.61
N SER A 44 -2.30 10.24 -2.54
CA SER A 44 -1.85 8.91 -2.10
C SER A 44 -2.21 7.81 -3.10
N GLY A 45 -3.30 7.97 -3.85
CA GLY A 45 -3.69 7.02 -4.89
C GLY A 45 -2.67 6.95 -6.03
N ASN A 46 -2.06 8.09 -6.39
CA ASN A 46 -1.06 8.15 -7.46
C ASN A 46 0.23 7.38 -7.11
N LEU A 47 0.57 7.24 -5.83
CA LEU A 47 1.73 6.47 -5.37
C LEU A 47 1.60 4.97 -5.64
N LEU A 48 0.37 4.48 -5.85
CA LEU A 48 0.06 3.05 -5.97
C LEU A 48 -0.31 2.62 -7.40
N TYR A 49 -0.50 3.58 -8.32
CA TYR A 49 -1.11 3.35 -9.63
C TYR A 49 -0.37 2.30 -10.49
N ASN A 50 0.96 2.24 -10.40
CA ASN A 50 1.80 1.33 -11.20
C ASN A 50 2.41 0.18 -10.40
N ILE A 51 1.93 -0.07 -9.18
CA ILE A 51 2.43 -1.17 -8.36
C ILE A 51 1.56 -2.40 -8.61
N PRO A 52 2.11 -3.52 -9.11
CA PRO A 52 1.34 -4.75 -9.27
C PRO A 52 0.88 -5.31 -7.92
N VAL A 53 -0.28 -5.95 -7.88
CA VAL A 53 -0.72 -6.70 -6.69
C VAL A 53 0.28 -7.80 -6.35
N GLN A 54 0.33 -8.18 -5.07
CA GLN A 54 1.28 -9.11 -4.47
C GLN A 54 2.76 -8.66 -4.52
N THR A 55 3.03 -7.41 -4.90
CA THR A 55 4.38 -6.86 -4.89
C THR A 55 4.78 -6.50 -3.46
N PRO A 56 5.97 -6.93 -2.98
CA PRO A 56 6.50 -6.42 -1.74
C PRO A 56 6.84 -4.93 -1.89
N VAL A 57 6.43 -4.13 -0.90
CA VAL A 57 6.59 -2.68 -0.88
C VAL A 57 7.08 -2.24 0.49
N ASP A 58 8.03 -1.30 0.50
CA ASP A 58 8.38 -0.55 1.69
C ASP A 58 7.44 0.64 1.81
N VAL A 59 6.75 0.72 2.94
CA VAL A 59 5.71 1.70 3.21
C VAL A 59 6.13 2.59 4.38
N GLU A 60 5.99 3.90 4.22
CA GLU A 60 6.08 4.87 5.30
C GLU A 60 4.69 5.44 5.61
N LEU A 61 4.27 5.29 6.87
CA LEU A 61 2.99 5.77 7.38
C LEU A 61 3.21 6.85 8.44
N ASP A 62 2.37 7.90 8.41
CA ASP A 62 2.22 8.81 9.54
C ASP A 62 0.90 8.51 10.26
N ILE A 63 1.01 7.99 11.47
CA ILE A 63 -0.12 7.66 12.34
C ILE A 63 -0.31 8.81 13.32
N ARG A 64 -1.41 9.56 13.19
CA ARG A 64 -1.76 10.64 14.11
C ARG A 64 -2.88 10.18 15.03
N THR A 65 -2.55 10.06 16.31
CA THR A 65 -3.49 9.69 17.37
C THR A 65 -4.03 10.97 18.03
N GLY A 66 -5.32 11.23 17.89
CA GLY A 66 -6.05 12.30 18.59
C GLY A 66 -7.36 11.75 19.16
N GLN A 67 -8.47 12.49 19.06
CA GLN A 67 -9.80 11.92 19.34
C GLN A 67 -10.14 10.75 18.41
N ASN A 68 -9.61 10.76 17.19
CA ASN A 68 -9.63 9.66 16.24
C ASN A 68 -8.19 9.31 15.83
N THR A 69 -7.96 8.06 15.44
CA THR A 69 -6.68 7.64 14.86
C THR A 69 -6.74 7.81 13.34
N PHE A 70 -5.81 8.59 12.80
CA PHE A 70 -5.66 8.81 11.36
C PHE A 70 -4.35 8.18 10.89
N VAL A 71 -4.40 7.44 9.79
CA VAL A 71 -3.24 6.82 9.16
C VAL A 71 -3.09 7.42 7.77
N SER A 72 -1.96 8.07 7.52
CA SER A 72 -1.64 8.68 6.22
C SER A 72 -0.51 7.93 5.56
N LEU A 73 -0.68 7.62 4.28
CA LEU A 73 0.36 7.04 3.43
C LEU A 73 1.32 8.15 2.98
N LEU A 74 2.57 8.11 3.43
CA LEU A 74 3.58 9.10 3.07
C LEU A 74 4.38 8.69 1.84
N SER A 75 4.79 7.43 1.77
CA SER A 75 5.54 6.90 0.64
C SER A 75 5.34 5.39 0.51
N VAL A 76 5.45 4.91 -0.73
CA VAL A 76 5.44 3.49 -1.08
C VAL A 76 6.51 3.27 -2.14
N THR A 77 7.41 2.33 -1.87
CA THR A 77 8.47 1.96 -2.82
C THR A 77 8.43 0.45 -3.04
N PRO A 78 8.26 -0.03 -4.29
CA PRO A 78 8.41 -1.45 -4.58
C PRO A 78 9.80 -1.92 -4.16
N THR A 79 9.85 -2.97 -3.35
CA THR A 79 11.11 -3.66 -3.07
C THR A 79 11.41 -4.51 -4.29
N ILE A 80 12.29 -3.99 -5.17
CA ILE A 80 12.80 -4.77 -6.29
C ILE A 80 13.52 -5.97 -5.69
N SER A 81 12.84 -7.12 -5.70
CA SER A 81 13.49 -8.39 -5.46
C SER A 81 14.35 -8.65 -6.68
N SER A 82 15.64 -8.36 -6.59
CA SER A 82 16.65 -8.83 -7.54
C SER A 82 16.74 -10.36 -7.47
N SER A 83 15.70 -11.04 -7.95
CA SER A 83 15.69 -12.49 -8.12
C SER A 83 16.24 -12.82 -9.50
N SER A 84 17.53 -13.17 -9.50
CA SER A 84 18.19 -14.12 -10.40
C SER A 84 18.10 -13.87 -11.91
N ALA A 85 19.09 -13.12 -12.42
CA ALA A 85 19.67 -13.43 -13.72
C ALA A 85 20.37 -14.80 -13.65
N ASP A 86 19.62 -15.89 -13.80
CA ASP A 86 20.22 -17.21 -14.03
C ASP A 86 20.43 -17.39 -15.54
N LYS A 87 21.65 -17.11 -15.98
CA LYS A 87 22.13 -17.46 -17.33
C LYS A 87 22.24 -18.99 -17.41
N SER A 88 21.13 -19.68 -17.61
CA SER A 88 21.17 -21.06 -18.11
C SER A 88 21.53 -21.06 -19.59
N LYS A 89 22.85 -21.15 -19.83
CA LYS A 89 23.53 -22.04 -20.79
C LYS A 89 22.66 -22.59 -21.94
N THR A 90 23.05 -22.23 -23.17
CA THR A 90 23.24 -23.25 -24.21
C THR A 90 24.56 -22.96 -24.90
N ALA A 91 25.46 -23.93 -24.76
CA ALA A 91 26.73 -24.02 -25.46
C ALA A 91 26.51 -24.41 -26.92
#